data_AF-A0A8J6NPJ4-F1
#
_entry.id   AF-A0A8J6NPJ4-F1
#
_cell.length_a   1.000
_cell.length_b   1.000
_cell.length_c   1.000
_cell.angle_alpha   90.00
_cell.angle_beta   90.00
_cell.angle_gamma   90.00
#
_symmetry.space_group_name_H-M   'P 1'
#
loop_
_entity.id
_entity.type
_entity.pdbx_description
1 polymer ?
#
loop_
_entity_poly.entity_id
_entity_poly.type
_entity_poly.pdbx_seq_one_letter_code
_entity_poly.pdbx_strand_id
1 'polypeptide(L)'
;MSIRTVDDLTDRLARELAWRKKELSDLKYYIGLMPPDSTRRKVLGRCSVTILYAHWEGFVKLAGRYFLEFIAMQRHRNEELHPNLLTLSMRKQVNFTPQALKASELGKITNFFLSQMSGRAAIPYKTAIDTGSNLSSAVLREILWCLGLDYRPFETREKFIDSRLLGRRNFVAHGEATNIDPAEYDEMRAGVIAMMTNLKTQIENSALLKTYVKLSV
;
A
#
# COMPACT_ATOMS: atom_id res chain seq x y z
N MET A 1 3.10 -16.07 12.19
CA MET A 1 4.56 -16.28 12.10
C MET A 1 5.20 -15.01 11.55
N SER A 2 6.32 -14.54 12.12
CA SER A 2 6.98 -13.28 11.68
C SER A 2 7.68 -13.43 10.33
N ILE A 3 7.79 -12.35 9.55
CA ILE A 3 8.46 -12.35 8.22
C ILE A 3 9.94 -12.05 8.40
N ARG A 4 10.82 -13.02 8.15
CA ARG A 4 12.26 -12.90 8.46
C ARG A 4 13.17 -12.99 7.25
N THR A 5 12.76 -13.71 6.21
CA THR A 5 13.56 -13.95 5.01
C THR A 5 12.90 -13.32 3.79
N VAL A 6 13.71 -13.09 2.75
CA VAL A 6 13.22 -12.62 1.45
C VAL A 6 12.23 -13.63 0.86
N ASP A 7 12.48 -14.93 1.03
CA ASP A 7 11.57 -15.99 0.56
C ASP A 7 10.21 -15.93 1.27
N ASP A 8 10.17 -15.80 2.60
CA ASP A 8 8.90 -15.71 3.34
C ASP A 8 8.11 -14.45 2.95
N LEU A 9 8.80 -13.33 2.72
CA LEU A 9 8.18 -12.11 2.20
C LEU A 9 7.60 -12.33 0.80
N THR A 10 8.40 -12.86 -0.12
CA THR A 10 8.05 -13.14 -1.51
C THR A 10 6.85 -14.08 -1.60
N ASP A 11 6.89 -15.19 -0.85
CA ASP A 11 5.83 -16.18 -0.81
C ASP A 11 4.51 -15.60 -0.28
N ARG A 12 4.57 -14.77 0.77
CA ARG A 12 3.38 -14.11 1.30
C ARG A 12 2.79 -13.13 0.30
N LEU A 13 3.60 -12.27 -0.30
CA LEU A 13 3.15 -11.33 -1.33
C LEU A 13 2.57 -12.06 -2.55
N ALA A 14 3.20 -13.16 -2.97
CA ALA A 14 2.72 -13.99 -4.07
C ALA A 14 1.36 -14.61 -3.77
N ARG A 15 1.17 -15.20 -2.58
CA ARG A 15 -0.13 -15.72 -2.13
C ARG A 15 -1.20 -14.64 -2.12
N GLU A 16 -0.89 -13.48 -1.54
CA GLU A 16 -1.83 -12.35 -1.46
C GLU A 16 -2.22 -11.80 -2.83
N LEU A 17 -1.29 -11.75 -3.77
CA LEU A 17 -1.57 -11.31 -5.13
C LEU A 17 -2.37 -12.36 -5.92
N ALA A 18 -2.06 -13.64 -5.73
CA ALA A 18 -2.66 -14.74 -6.48
C ALA A 18 -4.17 -14.87 -6.23
N TRP A 19 -4.61 -14.87 -4.97
CA TRP A 19 -6.04 -15.03 -4.66
C TRP A 19 -6.86 -13.82 -5.14
N ARG A 20 -6.32 -12.59 -5.02
CA ARG A 20 -6.95 -11.38 -5.56
C ARG A 20 -7.07 -11.42 -7.08
N LYS A 21 -6.02 -11.86 -7.78
CA LYS A 21 -6.04 -12.05 -9.25
C LYS A 21 -7.11 -13.05 -9.66
N LYS A 22 -7.26 -14.14 -8.90
CA LYS A 22 -8.28 -15.16 -9.14
C LYS A 22 -9.69 -14.58 -8.96
N GLU A 23 -9.99 -13.96 -7.82
CA GLU A 23 -11.31 -13.39 -7.55
C GLU A 23 -11.71 -12.31 -8.58
N LEU A 24 -10.77 -11.43 -8.96
CA LEU A 24 -10.99 -10.44 -10.01
C LEU A 24 -11.25 -11.06 -11.39
N SER A 25 -10.65 -12.22 -11.67
CA SER A 25 -10.85 -12.93 -12.93
C SER A 25 -12.19 -13.67 -12.94
N ASP A 26 -12.58 -14.25 -11.80
CA ASP A 26 -13.89 -14.89 -11.63
C ASP A 26 -15.02 -13.86 -11.80
N LEU A 27 -14.88 -12.66 -11.20
CA LEU A 27 -15.85 -11.56 -11.41
C LEU A 27 -15.97 -11.16 -12.88
N LYS A 28 -14.83 -11.02 -13.60
CA LYS A 28 -14.84 -10.75 -15.04
C LYS A 28 -15.63 -11.82 -15.79
N TYR A 29 -15.38 -13.09 -15.49
CA TYR A 29 -16.05 -14.22 -16.12
C TYR A 29 -17.57 -14.16 -15.90
N TYR A 30 -18.02 -13.97 -14.65
CA TYR A 30 -19.45 -13.91 -14.35
C TYR A 30 -20.16 -12.70 -14.98
N ILE A 31 -19.49 -11.55 -15.07
CA ILE A 31 -20.02 -10.37 -15.79
C ILE A 31 -20.21 -10.71 -17.28
N GLY A 32 -19.25 -11.39 -17.89
CA GLY A 32 -19.27 -11.78 -19.31
C GLY A 32 -20.37 -12.79 -19.66
N LEU A 33 -20.78 -13.64 -18.71
CA LEU A 33 -21.89 -14.58 -18.90
C LEU A 33 -23.26 -13.89 -18.95
N MET A 34 -23.38 -12.66 -18.45
CA MET A 34 -24.67 -11.97 -18.37
C MET A 34 -25.00 -11.22 -19.68
N PRO A 35 -26.27 -11.25 -20.13
CA PRO A 35 -26.71 -10.47 -21.29
C PRO A 35 -26.43 -8.97 -21.12
N PRO A 36 -26.04 -8.24 -22.19
CA PRO A 36 -25.64 -6.82 -22.14
C PRO A 36 -26.59 -5.89 -21.37
N ASP A 37 -27.90 -6.05 -21.55
CA ASP A 37 -28.90 -5.16 -20.96
C ASP A 37 -29.55 -5.72 -19.68
N SER A 38 -29.06 -6.87 -19.19
CA SER A 38 -29.66 -7.50 -18.01
C SER A 38 -29.37 -6.71 -16.73
N THR A 39 -30.37 -6.63 -15.85
CA THR A 39 -30.22 -6.06 -14.50
C THR A 39 -29.10 -6.75 -13.73
N ARG A 40 -28.93 -8.07 -13.91
CA ARG A 40 -27.86 -8.86 -13.26
C ARG A 40 -26.46 -8.37 -13.68
N ARG A 41 -26.21 -8.08 -14.96
CA ARG A 41 -24.94 -7.53 -15.44
C ARG A 41 -24.62 -6.20 -14.78
N LYS A 42 -25.62 -5.31 -14.69
CA LYS A 42 -25.47 -3.99 -14.04
C LYS A 42 -25.15 -4.13 -12.55
N VAL A 43 -25.84 -5.03 -11.85
CA VAL A 43 -25.57 -5.32 -10.42
C VAL A 43 -24.14 -5.85 -10.24
N LEU A 44 -23.72 -6.84 -11.03
CA LEU A 44 -22.38 -7.41 -10.96
C LEU A 44 -21.30 -6.36 -11.26
N GLY A 45 -21.50 -5.49 -12.24
CA GLY A 45 -20.59 -4.37 -12.53
C GLY A 45 -20.41 -3.45 -11.33
N ARG A 46 -21.51 -3.07 -10.65
CA ARG A 46 -21.43 -2.26 -9.43
C ARG A 46 -20.64 -2.95 -8.31
N CYS A 47 -20.92 -4.23 -8.07
CA CYS A 47 -20.18 -5.02 -7.08
C CYS A 47 -18.70 -5.10 -7.42
N SER A 48 -18.36 -5.28 -8.70
CA SER A 48 -16.99 -5.52 -9.13
C SER A 48 -16.08 -4.30 -8.94
N VAL A 49 -16.59 -3.07 -9.08
CA VAL A 49 -15.82 -1.86 -8.78
C VAL A 49 -15.49 -1.76 -7.29
N THR A 50 -16.44 -2.07 -6.41
CA THR A 50 -16.22 -2.06 -4.96
C THR A 50 -15.17 -3.11 -4.57
N ILE A 51 -15.27 -4.32 -5.11
CA ILE A 51 -14.30 -5.40 -4.86
C ILE A 51 -12.93 -5.05 -5.43
N LEU A 52 -12.88 -4.48 -6.63
CA LEU A 52 -11.63 -4.05 -7.27
C LEU A 52 -10.88 -3.00 -6.46
N TYR A 53 -11.58 -1.97 -5.99
CA TYR A 53 -10.99 -0.97 -5.10
C TYR A 53 -10.55 -1.58 -3.76
N ALA A 54 -11.36 -2.45 -3.16
CA ALA A 54 -11.01 -3.12 -1.90
C ALA A 54 -9.75 -3.99 -2.04
N HIS A 55 -9.56 -4.67 -3.17
CA HIS A 55 -8.33 -5.41 -3.45
C HIS A 55 -7.13 -4.51 -3.59
N TRP A 56 -7.24 -3.40 -4.32
CA TRP A 56 -6.18 -2.42 -4.46
C TRP A 56 -5.74 -1.89 -3.10
N GLU A 57 -6.67 -1.32 -2.34
CA GLU A 57 -6.40 -0.75 -1.01
C GLU A 57 -5.87 -1.81 -0.03
N GLY A 58 -6.52 -2.96 0.01
CA GLY A 58 -6.14 -4.05 0.91
C GLY A 58 -4.74 -4.60 0.58
N PHE A 59 -4.39 -4.72 -0.69
CA PHE A 59 -3.07 -5.20 -1.10
C PHE A 59 -1.97 -4.20 -0.74
N VAL A 60 -2.16 -2.91 -1.02
CA VAL A 60 -1.18 -1.87 -0.65
C VAL A 60 -0.91 -1.85 0.84
N LYS A 61 -1.97 -1.86 1.67
CA LYS A 61 -1.84 -1.93 3.13
C LYS A 61 -1.04 -3.16 3.57
N LEU A 62 -1.44 -4.33 3.09
CA LEU A 62 -0.88 -5.59 3.53
C LEU A 62 0.57 -5.76 3.08
N ALA A 63 0.85 -5.46 1.81
CA ALA A 63 2.20 -5.55 1.24
C ALA A 63 3.17 -4.59 1.95
N GLY A 64 2.74 -3.35 2.21
CA GLY A 64 3.53 -2.39 2.98
C GLY A 64 3.81 -2.87 4.41
N ARG A 65 2.80 -3.43 5.10
CA ARG A 65 2.99 -4.03 6.44
C ARG A 65 3.96 -5.21 6.42
N TYR A 66 3.84 -6.10 5.44
CA TYR A 66 4.74 -7.25 5.30
C TYR A 66 6.19 -6.81 5.07
N PHE A 67 6.39 -5.80 4.23
CA PHE A 67 7.72 -5.26 3.98
C PHE A 67 8.33 -4.62 5.22
N LEU A 68 7.57 -3.78 5.94
CA LEU A 68 8.05 -3.19 7.19
C LEU A 68 8.29 -4.24 8.29
N GLU A 69 7.47 -5.29 8.37
CA GLU A 69 7.69 -6.41 9.28
C GLU A 69 9.01 -7.13 8.94
N PHE A 70 9.24 -7.42 7.66
CA PHE A 70 10.51 -7.99 7.19
C PHE A 70 11.70 -7.13 7.62
N ILE A 71 11.68 -5.83 7.36
CA ILE A 71 12.78 -4.91 7.74
C ILE A 71 12.95 -4.88 9.27
N ALA A 72 11.85 -4.84 10.03
CA ALA A 72 11.90 -4.83 11.49
C ALA A 72 12.58 -6.10 12.05
N MET A 73 12.40 -7.25 11.39
CA MET A 73 13.04 -8.50 11.76
C MET A 73 14.54 -8.56 11.43
N GLN A 74 15.05 -7.63 10.60
CA GLN A 74 16.49 -7.57 10.28
C GLN A 74 17.33 -6.88 11.37
N ARG A 75 16.70 -6.23 12.36
CA ARG A 75 17.36 -5.66 13.56
C ARG A 75 18.47 -4.65 13.24
N HIS A 76 18.31 -3.86 12.18
CA HIS A 76 19.21 -2.75 11.86
C HIS A 76 19.26 -1.69 12.95
N ARG A 77 20.38 -0.97 13.03
CA ARG A 77 20.51 0.24 13.83
C ARG A 77 19.85 1.42 13.12
N ASN A 78 19.44 2.44 13.87
CA ASN A 78 18.83 3.64 13.30
C ASN A 78 19.76 4.34 12.29
N GLU A 79 21.06 4.38 12.55
CA GLU A 79 22.04 4.99 11.65
C GLU A 79 22.20 4.28 10.29
N GLU A 80 21.90 2.98 10.22
CA GLU A 80 22.00 2.14 9.03
C GLU A 80 20.80 2.32 8.09
N LEU A 81 19.64 2.75 8.60
CA LEU A 81 18.41 2.84 7.84
C LEU A 81 18.39 4.02 6.87
N HIS A 82 17.72 3.84 5.73
CA HIS A 82 17.38 4.94 4.83
C HIS A 82 16.48 5.98 5.56
N PRO A 83 16.59 7.29 5.26
CA PRO A 83 15.90 8.36 5.98
C PRO A 83 14.40 8.16 6.24
N ASN A 84 13.64 7.65 5.27
CA ASN A 84 12.21 7.36 5.45
C ASN A 84 11.93 6.38 6.60
N LEU A 85 12.71 5.30 6.71
CA LEU A 85 12.54 4.30 7.78
C LEU A 85 13.05 4.82 9.12
N LEU A 86 14.10 5.65 9.09
CA LEU A 86 14.57 6.37 10.27
C LEU A 86 13.47 7.31 10.79
N THR A 87 12.78 8.03 9.90
CA THR A 87 11.61 8.86 10.25
C THR A 87 10.51 8.01 10.91
N LEU A 88 10.21 6.82 10.38
CA LEU A 88 9.22 5.92 11.00
C LEU A 88 9.64 5.44 12.39
N SER A 89 10.92 5.10 12.57
CA SER A 89 11.49 4.70 13.87
C SER A 89 11.40 5.84 14.89
N MET A 90 11.79 7.06 14.49
CA MET A 90 11.71 8.27 15.30
C MET A 90 10.26 8.62 15.67
N ARG A 91 9.32 8.50 14.71
CA ARG A 91 7.90 8.88 14.90
C ARG A 91 7.25 8.14 16.07
N LYS A 92 7.72 6.94 16.41
CA LYS A 92 7.23 6.18 17.56
C LYS A 92 7.50 6.86 18.91
N GLN A 93 8.47 7.77 18.99
CA GLN A 93 8.88 8.41 20.25
C GLN A 93 8.20 9.74 20.53
N VAL A 94 7.50 10.27 19.53
CA VAL A 94 6.97 11.64 19.56
C VAL A 94 5.48 11.57 19.29
N ASN A 95 4.70 12.19 20.16
CA ASN A 95 3.29 12.40 19.85
C ASN A 95 3.20 13.58 18.87
N PHE A 96 2.38 13.49 17.83
CA PHE A 96 2.23 14.57 16.84
C PHE A 96 0.86 15.26 16.96
N THR A 97 0.26 15.24 18.15
CA THR A 97 -0.97 15.99 18.44
C THR A 97 -0.68 17.50 18.51
N PRO A 98 -1.69 18.37 18.36
CA PRO A 98 -1.51 19.83 18.48
C PRO A 98 -0.87 20.28 19.82
N GLN A 99 -1.08 19.53 20.91
CA GLN A 99 -0.42 19.76 22.20
C GLN A 99 1.08 19.41 22.21
N ALA A 100 1.59 18.74 21.17
CA ALA A 100 2.92 18.15 21.09
C ALA A 100 3.97 19.00 20.35
N LEU A 101 3.63 20.25 20.04
CA LEU A 101 4.61 21.27 19.61
C LEU A 101 5.32 21.95 20.78
N LYS A 102 5.10 21.50 22.01
CA LYS A 102 5.86 21.97 23.19
C LYS A 102 7.33 21.59 23.02
N ALA A 103 8.22 22.47 23.46
CA ALA A 103 9.67 22.24 23.42
C ALA A 103 10.09 20.91 24.08
N SER A 104 9.38 20.46 25.12
CA SER A 104 9.61 19.18 25.79
C SER A 104 9.32 17.95 24.90
N GLU A 105 8.32 18.02 24.01
CA GLU A 105 8.00 16.94 23.07
C GLU A 105 8.97 16.97 21.87
N LEU A 106 9.28 18.16 21.35
CA LEU A 106 10.30 18.32 20.31
C LEU A 106 11.70 17.88 20.79
N GLY A 107 12.01 18.08 22.08
CA GLY A 107 13.25 17.61 22.70
C GLY A 107 13.44 16.08 22.60
N LYS A 108 12.37 15.30 22.46
CA LYS A 108 12.47 13.85 22.22
C LYS A 108 13.04 13.53 20.83
N ILE A 109 12.77 14.36 19.82
CA ILE A 109 13.39 14.24 18.50
C ILE A 109 14.89 14.47 18.62
N THR A 110 15.31 15.56 19.27
CA THR A 110 16.72 15.86 19.48
C THR A 110 17.41 14.73 20.25
N ASN A 111 16.79 14.23 21.33
CA ASN A 111 17.33 13.12 22.10
C ASN A 111 17.45 11.84 21.28
N PHE A 112 16.49 11.54 20.39
CA PHE A 112 16.57 10.40 19.49
C PHE A 112 17.83 10.44 18.63
N PHE A 113 18.13 11.58 18.01
CA PHE A 113 19.33 11.74 17.18
C PHE A 113 20.64 11.75 17.99
N LEU A 114 20.63 12.31 19.20
CA LEU A 114 21.84 12.37 20.03
C LEU A 114 22.18 11.03 20.71
N SER A 115 21.18 10.22 21.06
CA SER A 115 21.39 9.07 21.96
C SER A 115 20.96 7.71 21.40
N GLN A 116 20.15 7.67 20.34
CA GLN A 116 19.53 6.41 19.88
C GLN A 116 19.94 5.96 18.47
N MET A 117 20.84 6.70 17.82
CA MET A 117 21.29 6.38 16.45
C MET A 117 22.00 5.02 16.33
N SER A 118 22.81 4.66 17.33
CA SER A 118 23.46 3.34 17.42
C SER A 118 22.51 2.25 17.95
N GLY A 119 21.32 2.62 18.43
CA GLY A 119 20.30 1.70 18.92
C GLY A 119 19.55 0.97 17.81
N ARG A 120 18.91 -0.16 18.17
CA ARG A 120 18.07 -0.93 17.24
C ARG A 120 16.84 -0.12 16.83
N ALA A 121 16.56 -0.09 15.54
CA ALA A 121 15.41 0.62 15.01
C ALA A 121 14.08 -0.01 15.45
N ALA A 122 13.12 0.85 15.79
CA ALA A 122 11.80 0.45 16.27
C ALA A 122 10.74 0.74 15.21
N ILE A 123 10.73 -0.05 14.13
CA ILE A 123 9.80 0.15 13.00
C ILE A 123 8.37 -0.24 13.41
N PRO A 124 7.38 0.68 13.34
CA PRO A 124 6.01 0.43 13.74
C PRO A 124 5.21 -0.30 12.64
N TYR A 125 5.66 -1.48 12.20
CA TYR A 125 5.12 -2.19 11.03
C TYR A 125 3.61 -2.50 11.10
N LYS A 126 2.98 -2.51 12.28
CA LYS A 126 1.54 -2.74 12.43
C LYS A 126 0.70 -1.49 12.13
N THR A 127 1.22 -0.31 12.41
CA THR A 127 0.47 0.96 12.41
C THR A 127 1.04 2.01 11.46
N ALA A 128 2.23 1.79 10.90
CA ALA A 128 2.90 2.74 10.00
C ALA A 128 2.13 2.98 8.70
N ILE A 129 1.46 1.94 8.19
CA ILE A 129 0.70 2.02 6.95
C ILE A 129 -0.77 2.22 7.28
N ASP A 130 -1.23 3.44 6.99
CA ASP A 130 -2.60 3.87 7.12
C ASP A 130 -3.02 4.55 5.82
N THR A 131 -4.19 4.18 5.30
CA THR A 131 -4.78 4.86 4.14
C THR A 131 -5.80 5.92 4.56
N GLY A 132 -5.97 6.12 5.88
CA GLY A 132 -7.06 6.90 6.44
C GLY A 132 -8.39 6.31 5.99
N SER A 133 -9.22 7.15 5.36
CA SER A 133 -10.52 6.74 4.86
C SER A 133 -10.49 6.11 3.47
N ASN A 134 -9.51 6.48 2.62
CA ASN A 134 -9.44 6.05 1.22
C ASN A 134 -8.00 6.11 0.66
N LEU A 135 -7.65 5.14 -0.19
CA LEU A 135 -6.37 5.12 -0.91
C LEU A 135 -6.46 5.97 -2.20
N SER A 136 -6.25 7.28 -2.07
CA SER A 136 -5.99 8.18 -3.20
C SER A 136 -4.54 8.06 -3.69
N SER A 137 -4.24 8.68 -4.83
CA SER A 137 -2.87 8.85 -5.34
C SER A 137 -1.95 9.55 -4.33
N ALA A 138 -2.44 10.61 -3.68
CA ALA A 138 -1.70 11.33 -2.63
C ALA A 138 -1.39 10.43 -1.42
N VAL A 139 -2.37 9.65 -0.96
CA VAL A 139 -2.15 8.69 0.14
C VAL A 139 -1.18 7.58 -0.28
N LEU A 140 -1.28 7.08 -1.51
CA LEU A 140 -0.32 6.12 -2.06
C LEU A 140 1.10 6.69 -2.07
N ARG A 141 1.27 7.94 -2.49
CA ARG A 141 2.57 8.63 -2.54
C ARG A 141 3.23 8.67 -1.16
N GLU A 142 2.47 9.05 -0.13
CA GLU A 142 2.94 9.05 1.26
C GLU A 142 3.33 7.63 1.74
N ILE A 143 2.52 6.63 1.41
CA ILE A 143 2.81 5.22 1.74
C ILE A 143 4.11 4.78 1.07
N LEU A 144 4.28 5.02 -0.25
CA LEU A 144 5.51 4.60 -0.95
C LEU A 144 6.74 5.35 -0.43
N TRP A 145 6.60 6.63 -0.09
CA TRP A 145 7.68 7.37 0.58
C TRP A 145 8.07 6.72 1.91
N CYS A 146 7.08 6.38 2.75
CA CYS A 146 7.33 5.68 4.02
C CYS A 146 8.05 4.35 3.81
N LEU A 147 7.73 3.61 2.74
CA LEU A 147 8.37 2.35 2.37
C LEU A 147 9.73 2.53 1.68
N GLY A 148 10.03 3.73 1.16
CA GLY A 148 11.26 3.99 0.41
C GLY A 148 11.20 3.43 -1.01
N LEU A 149 10.00 3.42 -1.59
CA LEU A 149 9.72 2.88 -2.92
C LEU A 149 9.44 4.01 -3.92
N ASP A 150 9.62 3.71 -5.20
CA ASP A 150 9.49 4.67 -6.28
C ASP A 150 8.02 4.90 -6.66
N TYR A 151 7.60 6.17 -6.60
CA TYR A 151 6.25 6.58 -6.97
C TYR A 151 6.09 6.86 -8.47
N ARG A 152 7.17 7.08 -9.23
CA ARG A 152 7.12 7.44 -10.67
C ARG A 152 6.25 6.49 -11.51
N PRO A 153 6.25 5.15 -11.30
CA PRO A 153 5.36 4.25 -12.04
C PRO A 153 3.86 4.51 -11.86
N PHE A 154 3.47 5.21 -10.78
CA PHE A 154 2.08 5.53 -10.44
C PHE A 154 1.66 6.96 -10.84
N GLU A 155 2.60 7.85 -11.15
CA GLU A 155 2.31 9.24 -11.53
C GLU A 155 1.42 9.33 -12.77
N THR A 156 1.67 8.51 -13.77
CA THR A 156 0.84 8.45 -14.98
C THR A 156 -0.54 7.81 -14.75
N ARG A 157 -0.77 7.26 -13.55
CA ARG A 157 -2.00 6.56 -13.16
C ARG A 157 -2.82 7.30 -12.09
N GLU A 158 -2.44 8.52 -11.70
CA GLU A 158 -3.16 9.25 -10.65
C GLU A 158 -4.64 9.46 -10.98
N LYS A 159 -4.94 9.92 -12.21
CA LYS A 159 -6.33 10.05 -12.69
C LYS A 159 -7.09 8.73 -12.67
N PHE A 160 -6.39 7.62 -12.93
CA PHE A 160 -6.99 6.29 -12.84
C PHE A 160 -7.31 5.92 -11.38
N ILE A 161 -6.39 6.16 -10.46
CA ILE A 161 -6.57 5.89 -9.02
C ILE A 161 -7.71 6.74 -8.44
N ASP A 162 -7.65 8.05 -8.66
CA ASP A 162 -8.54 8.99 -7.97
C ASP A 162 -9.93 9.02 -8.58
N SER A 163 -10.03 9.05 -9.92
CA SER A 163 -11.32 9.19 -10.59
C SER A 163 -11.93 7.84 -10.96
N ARG A 164 -11.16 6.96 -11.62
CA ARG A 164 -11.71 5.72 -12.18
C ARG A 164 -11.88 4.63 -11.13
N LEU A 165 -11.02 4.54 -10.11
CA LEU A 165 -11.18 3.60 -9.00
C LEU A 165 -11.93 4.22 -7.83
N LEU A 166 -11.31 5.18 -7.14
CA LEU A 166 -11.85 5.73 -5.91
C LEU A 166 -13.17 6.47 -6.15
N GLY A 167 -13.22 7.36 -7.15
CA GLY A 167 -14.43 8.08 -7.53
C GLY A 167 -15.59 7.14 -7.87
N ARG A 168 -15.38 6.15 -8.74
CA ARG A 168 -16.40 5.15 -9.08
C ARG A 168 -16.86 4.33 -7.88
N ARG A 169 -15.94 3.89 -7.02
CA ARG A 169 -16.29 3.20 -5.77
C ARG A 169 -17.16 4.08 -4.88
N ASN A 170 -16.83 5.37 -4.76
CA ASN A 170 -17.61 6.30 -3.95
C ASN A 170 -19.02 6.49 -4.52
N PHE A 171 -19.17 6.67 -5.83
CA PHE A 171 -20.49 6.70 -6.47
C PHE A 171 -21.34 5.46 -6.13
N VAL A 172 -20.74 4.27 -6.22
CA VAL A 172 -21.43 3.02 -5.84
C VAL A 172 -21.79 3.01 -4.35
N ALA A 173 -20.87 3.40 -3.47
CA ALA A 173 -21.07 3.41 -2.02
C ALA A 173 -22.11 4.46 -1.54
N HIS A 174 -22.26 5.57 -2.27
CA HIS A 174 -23.26 6.59 -2.00
C HIS A 174 -24.63 6.30 -2.66
N GLY A 175 -24.78 5.13 -3.29
CA GLY A 175 -26.05 4.69 -3.88
C GLY A 175 -26.37 5.31 -5.24
N GLU A 176 -25.42 6.03 -5.85
CA GLU A 176 -25.64 6.67 -7.14
C GLU A 176 -25.68 5.65 -8.28
N ALA A 177 -26.57 5.86 -9.25
CA ALA A 177 -26.70 5.01 -10.42
C ALA A 177 -25.41 5.10 -11.26
N THR A 178 -24.66 4.01 -11.31
CA THR A 178 -23.43 3.89 -12.10
C THR A 178 -23.55 2.64 -12.92
N ASN A 179 -23.48 2.80 -14.25
CA ASN A 179 -23.30 1.69 -15.16
C ASN A 179 -21.81 1.49 -15.41
N ILE A 180 -21.34 0.25 -15.32
CA ILE A 180 -19.96 -0.12 -15.58
C ILE A 180 -20.00 -1.10 -16.73
N ASP A 181 -19.49 -0.66 -17.87
CA ASP A 181 -19.37 -1.53 -19.03
C ASP A 181 -18.29 -2.61 -18.78
N PRO A 182 -18.44 -3.85 -19.27
CA PRO A 182 -17.43 -4.88 -19.03
C PRO A 182 -16.07 -4.60 -19.65
N ALA A 183 -15.99 -3.85 -20.76
CA ALA A 183 -14.70 -3.42 -21.30
C ALA A 183 -14.05 -2.41 -20.34
N GLU A 184 -14.83 -1.45 -19.83
CA GLU A 184 -14.37 -0.53 -18.79
C GLU A 184 -13.89 -1.28 -17.54
N TYR A 185 -14.62 -2.30 -17.08
CA TYR A 185 -14.20 -3.12 -15.95
C TYR A 185 -12.90 -3.87 -16.24
N ASP A 186 -12.73 -4.47 -17.42
CA ASP A 186 -11.52 -5.22 -17.75
C ASP A 186 -10.28 -4.32 -17.81
N GLU A 187 -10.41 -3.10 -18.37
CA GLU A 187 -9.37 -2.08 -18.33
C GLU A 187 -9.00 -1.73 -16.89
N MET A 188 -10.00 -1.48 -16.04
CA MET A 188 -9.77 -1.16 -14.63
C MET A 188 -9.10 -2.32 -13.89
N ARG A 189 -9.57 -3.55 -14.13
CA ARG A 189 -9.01 -4.78 -13.57
C ARG A 189 -7.55 -4.96 -13.96
N ALA A 190 -7.23 -4.83 -15.25
CA ALA A 190 -5.86 -4.91 -15.75
C ALA A 190 -4.97 -3.82 -15.12
N GLY A 191 -5.49 -2.59 -15.01
CA GLY A 191 -4.80 -1.48 -14.35
C GLY A 191 -4.44 -1.77 -12.89
N VAL A 192 -5.38 -2.28 -12.11
CA VAL A 192 -5.16 -2.63 -10.69
C VAL A 192 -4.19 -3.80 -10.55
N ILE A 193 -4.33 -4.84 -11.37
CA ILE A 193 -3.41 -5.98 -11.36
C ILE A 193 -1.98 -5.52 -11.68
N ALA A 194 -1.81 -4.64 -12.66
CA ALA A 194 -0.50 -4.08 -13.00
C ALA A 194 0.09 -3.27 -11.84
N MET A 195 -0.70 -2.42 -11.18
CA MET A 195 -0.26 -1.64 -10.02
C MET A 195 0.12 -2.52 -8.82
N MET A 196 -0.67 -3.54 -8.49
CA MET A 196 -0.33 -4.50 -7.42
C MET A 196 0.94 -5.29 -7.75
N THR A 197 1.09 -5.70 -9.01
CA THR A 197 2.29 -6.43 -9.46
C THR A 197 3.53 -5.54 -9.38
N ASN A 198 3.42 -4.28 -9.81
CA ASN A 198 4.52 -3.31 -9.69
C ASN A 198 4.94 -3.11 -8.23
N LEU A 199 3.99 -2.88 -7.31
CA LEU A 199 4.29 -2.72 -5.89
C LEU A 199 4.98 -3.96 -5.31
N LYS A 200 4.48 -5.16 -5.61
CA LYS A 200 5.11 -6.42 -5.21
C LYS A 200 6.57 -6.48 -5.67
N THR A 201 6.81 -6.22 -6.96
CA THR A 201 8.16 -6.25 -7.53
C THR A 201 9.09 -5.23 -6.89
N GLN A 202 8.61 -4.01 -6.62
CA GLN A 202 9.41 -3.00 -5.93
C GLN A 202 9.82 -3.45 -4.52
N ILE A 203 8.88 -4.03 -3.76
CA ILE A 203 9.15 -4.56 -2.42
C ILE A 203 10.17 -5.70 -2.47
N GLU A 204 10.00 -6.66 -3.38
CA GLU A 204 10.90 -7.81 -3.53
C GLU A 204 12.31 -7.36 -3.92
N ASN A 205 12.43 -6.44 -4.88
CA ASN A 205 13.71 -5.88 -5.27
C ASN A 205 14.38 -5.13 -4.11
N SER A 206 13.62 -4.33 -3.36
CA SER A 206 14.17 -3.61 -2.21
C SER A 206 14.63 -4.56 -1.11
N ALA A 207 13.87 -5.63 -0.85
CA ALA A 207 14.24 -6.66 0.11
C ALA A 207 15.52 -7.42 -0.30
N LEU A 208 15.62 -7.80 -1.58
CA LEU A 208 16.75 -8.54 -2.12
C LEU A 208 18.03 -7.70 -2.19
N LEU A 209 17.93 -6.49 -2.72
CA LEU A 209 19.06 -5.57 -2.92
C LEU A 209 19.39 -4.73 -1.68
N LYS A 210 18.57 -4.87 -0.61
CA LYS A 210 18.70 -4.12 0.64
C LYS A 210 18.71 -2.60 0.46
N THR A 211 17.92 -2.06 -0.47
CA THR A 211 17.87 -0.60 -0.73
C THR A 211 17.27 0.21 0.43
N TYR A 212 16.74 -0.48 1.45
CA TYR A 212 16.20 0.10 2.67
C TYR A 212 17.28 0.45 3.73
N VAL A 213 18.54 0.06 3.51
CA VAL A 213 19.70 0.53 4.28
C VAL A 213 20.55 1.47 3.45
N LYS A 214 21.28 2.38 4.11
CA LYS A 214 22.28 3.23 3.46
C LYS A 214 23.41 2.36 2.92
N LEU A 215 23.90 2.69 1.73
CA LEU A 215 25.17 2.16 1.26
C LEU A 215 26.26 2.59 2.27
N SER A 216 27.05 1.63 2.75
CA SER A 216 28.24 1.93 3.51
C SER A 216 29.21 2.67 2.58
N VAL A 217 29.38 3.97 2.82
CA VAL A 217 30.48 4.76 2.24
C VAL A 217 31.73 4.51 3.07
#